data_AF-A0A847D710-F1
#
_entry.id   AF-A0A847D710-F1
#
_cell.length_a   1.000
_cell.length_b   1.000
_cell.length_c   1.000
_cell.angle_alpha   90.00
_cell.angle_beta   90.00
_cell.angle_gamma   90.00
#
_symmetry.space_group_name_H-M   'P 1'
#
loop_
_entity.id
_entity.type
_entity.pdbx_description
1 polymer ?
#
loop_
_entity_poly.entity_id
_entity_poly.type
_entity_poly.pdbx_seq_one_letter_code
_entity_poly.pdbx_strand_id
1 'polypeptide(L)' 'MVTLTTRTKVRGYRVMLGKTQKEMAEIFNISKQAYSAKERGESRFSNEEMVTIKKMLLPMFPGITIDEIFFSGK' A
#
# COMPACT_ATOMS: atom_id res chain seq x y z
N MET A 1 -14.84 3.40 21.33
CA MET A 1 -15.05 2.75 20.02
C MET A 1 -13.73 2.13 19.60
N VAL A 2 -13.63 0.80 19.58
CA VAL A 2 -12.43 0.12 19.08
C VAL A 2 -12.51 0.17 17.55
N THR A 3 -11.68 0.97 16.90
CA THR A 3 -11.54 0.92 15.45
C THR A 3 -10.86 -0.39 15.09
N LEU A 4 -11.61 -1.32 14.49
CA LEU A 4 -11.05 -2.53 13.88
C LEU A 4 -10.15 -2.08 12.72
N THR A 5 -8.85 -1.91 12.99
CA THR A 5 -7.86 -1.52 11.99
C THR A 5 -7.50 -2.75 11.16
N THR A 6 -8.19 -2.93 10.04
CA THR A 6 -7.82 -3.94 9.04
C THR A 6 -6.48 -3.55 8.42
N ARG A 7 -5.42 -4.30 8.74
CA ARG A 7 -4.11 -4.10 8.11
C ARG A 7 -4.21 -4.34 6.61
N THR A 8 -3.62 -3.45 5.83
CA THR A 8 -3.59 -3.60 4.37
C THR A 8 -2.55 -4.64 3.93
N LYS A 9 -2.79 -5.31 2.79
CA LYS A 9 -1.79 -6.21 2.17
C LYS A 9 -0.56 -5.46 1.64
N VAL A 10 -0.68 -4.15 1.43
CA VAL A 10 0.39 -3.26 0.96
C VAL A 10 1.66 -3.37 1.80
N ARG A 11 1.53 -3.57 3.12
CA ARG A 11 2.70 -3.77 4.00
C ARG A 11 3.54 -4.98 3.57
N GLY A 12 2.89 -6.09 3.22
CA GLY A 12 3.59 -7.31 2.77
C GLY A 12 4.32 -7.08 1.46
N TYR A 13 3.65 -6.46 0.49
CA TYR A 13 4.24 -6.09 -0.80
C TYR A 13 5.41 -5.11 -0.66
N ARG A 14 5.29 -4.09 0.19
CA ARG A 14 6.38 -3.15 0.45
C ARG A 14 7.62 -3.87 1.00
N VAL A 15 7.45 -4.79 1.95
CA VAL A 15 8.55 -5.56 2.53
C VAL A 15 9.20 -6.46 1.46
N MET A 16 8.40 -7.11 0.62
CA MET A 16 8.89 -7.92 -0.50
C MET A 16 9.72 -7.09 -1.51
N LEU A 17 9.32 -5.84 -1.76
CA LEU A 17 10.06 -4.89 -2.59
C LEU A 17 11.32 -4.32 -1.91
N GLY A 18 11.64 -4.73 -0.67
CA GLY A 18 12.79 -4.24 0.08
C GLY A 18 12.69 -2.77 0.48
N LYS A 19 11.48 -2.21 0.53
CA LYS A 19 11.24 -0.77 0.76
C LYS A 19 10.86 -0.47 2.21
N THR A 20 11.38 0.63 2.72
CA THR A 20 10.98 1.21 4.01
C THR A 20 9.72 2.07 3.84
N GLN A 21 9.03 2.37 4.95
CA GLN A 21 7.91 3.32 4.94
C GLN A 21 8.34 4.73 4.52
N LYS A 22 9.60 5.10 4.77
CA LYS A 22 10.17 6.40 4.39
C LYS A 22 10.33 6.51 2.87
N GLU A 23 10.94 5.51 2.24
CA GLU A 23 11.10 5.49 0.77
C GLU A 23 9.75 5.50 0.04
N MET A 24 8.75 4.78 0.54
CA MET A 24 7.42 4.81 -0.08
C MET A 24 6.74 6.16 0.08
N ALA A 25 6.93 6.83 1.23
CA ALA A 25 6.42 8.17 1.45
C ALA A 25 7.09 9.19 0.51
N GLU A 26 8.39 9.05 0.26
CA GLU A 26 9.13 9.86 -0.72
C GLU A 26 8.60 9.64 -2.15
N ILE A 27 8.36 8.38 -2.54
CA ILE A 27 7.76 8.05 -3.86
C ILE A 27 6.38 8.69 -4.04
N PHE A 28 5.58 8.77 -2.98
CA PHE A 28 4.25 9.38 -3.03
C PHE A 28 4.24 10.88 -2.74
N ASN A 29 5.39 11.47 -2.42
CA ASN A 29 5.50 12.86 -1.98
C ASN A 29 4.56 13.19 -0.79
N ILE A 30 4.54 12.32 0.22
CA ILE A 30 3.77 12.47 1.46
C ILE A 30 4.67 12.29 2.69
N SER A 31 4.13 12.58 3.87
CA SER A 31 4.84 12.28 5.11
C SER A 31 4.89 10.77 5.39
N LYS A 32 5.94 10.32 6.07
CA LYS A 32 6.05 8.93 6.55
C LYS A 32 4.89 8.54 7.47
N GLN A 33 4.35 9.49 8.23
CA GLN A 33 3.16 9.32 9.06
C GLN A 33 1.92 9.04 8.20
N ALA A 34 1.72 9.80 7.12
CA ALA A 34 0.61 9.60 6.20
C ALA A 34 0.68 8.21 5.54
N TYR A 35 1.85 7.80 5.05
CA TYR A 35 2.04 6.45 4.51
C TYR A 35 1.75 5.35 5.55
N SER A 36 2.26 5.51 6.79
CA SER A 36 2.03 4.55 7.88
C SER A 36 0.54 4.44 8.26
N ALA A 37 -0.22 5.53 8.24
CA ALA A 37 -1.67 5.51 8.45
C ALA A 37 -2.39 4.70 7.35
N LYS A 38 -1.97 4.84 6.09
CA LYS A 38 -2.50 4.05 4.97
C LYS A 38 -2.23 2.56 5.15
N GLU A 39 -1.02 2.16 5.53
CA GLU A 39 -0.70 0.74 5.77
C GLU A 39 -1.53 0.11 6.90
N ARG A 40 -1.84 0.90 7.94
CA ARG A 40 -2.68 0.51 9.08
C ARG A 40 -4.18 0.54 8.77
N GLY A 41 -4.58 1.00 7.57
CA GLY A 41 -5.97 1.10 7.15
C GLY A 41 -6.73 2.30 7.74
N GLU A 42 -6.03 3.24 8.37
CA GLU A 42 -6.64 4.44 8.96
C GLU A 42 -6.94 5.52 7.91
N SER A 43 -6.23 5.49 6.78
CA SER A 43 -6.49 6.33 5.62
C SER A 43 -6.40 5.52 4.33
N ARG A 44 -7.07 5.99 3.28
CA ARG A 44 -7.11 5.31 1.98
C ARG A 44 -5.90 5.69 1.14
N PHE A 45 -5.45 4.76 0.30
CA PHE A 45 -4.56 5.09 -0.81
C PHE A 45 -5.35 5.86 -1.88
N SER A 46 -4.72 6.86 -2.52
CA SER A 46 -5.30 7.52 -3.69
C SER A 46 -5.19 6.61 -4.92
N ASN A 47 -5.91 6.95 -5.99
CA ASN A 47 -5.85 6.18 -7.23
C ASN A 47 -4.42 6.17 -7.81
N GLU A 48 -3.70 7.29 -7.72
CA GLU A 48 -2.32 7.44 -8.19
C GLU A 48 -1.34 6.57 -7.38
N GLU A 49 -1.51 6.55 -6.05
CA GLU A 49 -0.72 5.67 -5.17
C GLU A 49 -1.01 4.19 -5.45
N MET A 50 -2.27 3.83 -5.68
CA MET A 50 -2.68 2.46 -6.04
C MET A 50 -2.04 2.01 -7.36
N VAL A 51 -2.09 2.87 -8.40
CA VAL A 51 -1.46 2.61 -9.70
C VAL A 51 0.06 2.48 -9.54
N THR A 52 0.68 3.31 -8.71
CA THR A 52 2.12 3.26 -8.46
C THR A 52 2.53 1.94 -7.81
N ILE A 53 1.81 1.50 -6.76
CA ILE A 53 2.07 0.20 -6.11
C ILE A 53 1.88 -0.94 -7.11
N LYS A 54 0.81 -0.93 -7.91
CA LYS A 54 0.59 -1.95 -8.95
C LYS A 54 1.79 -2.01 -9.91
N LYS A 55 2.25 -0.87 -10.42
CA LYS A 55 3.41 -0.80 -11.33
C LYS A 55 4.67 -1.40 -10.72
N MET A 56 4.93 -1.18 -9.43
CA MET A 56 6.07 -1.77 -8.74
C MET A 56 5.98 -3.30 -8.63
N LEU A 57 4.77 -3.86 -8.63
CA LEU A 57 4.52 -5.30 -8.50
C LEU A 57 4.46 -6.05 -9.83
N LEU A 58 4.19 -5.38 -10.95
CA LEU A 58 4.09 -6.00 -12.27
C LEU A 58 5.28 -6.90 -12.66
N PRO A 59 6.56 -6.56 -12.35
CA PRO A 59 7.69 -7.43 -12.68
C PRO A 59 7.67 -8.78 -11.95
N MET A 60 7.01 -8.86 -10.78
CA MET A 60 6.93 -10.08 -9.97
C MET A 60 5.60 -10.79 -10.14
N PHE A 61 4.52 -10.04 -10.39
CA PHE A 61 3.15 -10.54 -10.54
C PHE A 61 2.47 -9.88 -11.75
N PRO A 62 2.73 -10.36 -12.98
CA PRO A 62 2.23 -9.72 -14.20
C PRO A 62 0.70 -9.60 -14.29
N GLY A 63 -0.04 -10.49 -13.62
CA GLY A 63 -1.50 -10.51 -13.61
C GLY A 63 -2.17 -9.76 -12.46
N ILE A 64 -1.40 -9.18 -11.52
CA ILE A 64 -1.97 -8.63 -10.29
C ILE A 64 -2.89 -7.42 -10.57
N THR A 65 -4.05 -7.41 -9.92
CA THR A 65 -5.05 -6.37 -10.03
C THR A 65 -5.04 -5.43 -8.82
N ILE A 66 -5.60 -4.22 -8.99
CA ILE A 66 -5.81 -3.29 -7.86
C ILE A 66 -6.71 -3.94 -6.82
N ASP A 67 -7.74 -4.67 -7.24
CA ASP A 67 -8.67 -5.34 -6.33
C ASP A 67 -7.98 -6.40 -5.48
N GLU A 68 -7.08 -7.19 -6.07
CA GLU A 68 -6.27 -8.14 -5.32
C GLU A 68 -5.33 -7.45 -4.32
N ILE A 69 -4.77 -6.28 -4.65
CA ILE A 69 -3.86 -5.57 -3.76
C ILE A 69 -4.61 -4.90 -2.60
N PHE A 70 -5.75 -4.25 -2.88
CA PHE A 70 -6.39 -3.30 -1.97
C PHE A 70 -7.74 -3.76 -1.41
N PHE A 71 -8.43 -4.71 -2.05
CA PHE A 71 -9.82 -5.06 -1.71
C PHE A 71 -10.04 -6.56 -1.41
N SER A 72 -9.07 -7.43 -1.68
CA SER A 72 -9.21 -8.87 -1.41
C SER A 72 -9.09 -9.18 0.10
N GLY A 73 -10.23 -9.33 0.75
CA GLY A 73 -10.37 -9.48 2.20
C GLY A 73 -11.67 -8.92 2.78
N LYS A 74 -12.63 -8.58 1.92
CA LYS A 74 -14.04 -8.39 2.26
C LYS A 74 -14.85 -9.54 1.69
#